data_AF-Q0SI08-F1
#
_entry.id   AF-Q0SI08-F1
#
_cell.length_a   1.000
_cell.length_b   1.000
_cell.length_c   1.000
_cell.angle_alpha   90.00
_cell.angle_beta   90.00
_cell.angle_gamma   90.00
#
_symmetry.space_group_name_H-M   'P 1'
#
loop_
_entity.id
_entity.type
_entity.pdbx_description
1 polymer ?
#
loop_
_entity_poly.entity_id
_entity_poly.type
_entity_poly.pdbx_seq_one_letter_code
_entity_poly.pdbx_strand_id
1 'polypeptide(L)' 'MNDDEVLAHRFEENRTHLSAVAYRMLGSISEAEDAVQEGWLRLSRAETSDVENLPGWLTTVVARVSCSTR' A
#
# COMPACT_ATOMS: atom_id res chain seq x y z
N MET A 1 -5.33 19.08 11.90
CA MET A 1 -5.33 17.89 11.02
C MET A 1 -4.04 17.18 11.29
N ASN A 2 -4.11 15.97 11.84
CA ASN A 2 -2.91 15.17 12.06
C ASN A 2 -2.41 14.68 10.70
N ASP A 3 -1.09 14.64 10.50
CA ASP A 3 -0.49 14.15 9.26
C ASP A 3 -0.97 12.71 8.95
N ASP A 4 -1.22 11.90 9.98
CA ASP A 4 -1.81 10.56 9.88
C ASP A 4 -3.21 10.53 9.23
N GLU A 5 -4.06 11.52 9.50
CA GLU A 5 -5.42 11.59 8.92
C GLU A 5 -5.35 11.93 7.42
N VAL A 6 -4.41 12.80 7.05
CA VAL A 6 -4.16 13.15 5.63
C VAL A 6 -3.59 11.95 4.88
N LEU A 7 -2.67 11.20 5.52
CA LEU A 7 -2.13 9.96 4.99
C LEU A 7 -3.19 8.88 4.82
N ALA A 8 -4.07 8.70 5.82
CA ALA A 8 -5.17 7.75 5.75
C ALA A 8 -6.12 8.06 4.60
N HIS A 9 -6.48 9.34 4.40
CA HIS A 9 -7.32 9.75 3.29
C HIS A 9 -6.68 9.44 1.94
N ARG A 10 -5.41 9.85 1.74
CA ARG A 10 -4.66 9.58 0.51
C ARG A 10 -4.49 8.09 0.25
N PHE A 11 -4.28 7.29 1.30
CA PHE A 11 -4.19 5.85 1.16
C PHE A 11 -5.53 5.25 0.74
N GLU A 12 -6.64 5.64 1.36
CA GLU A 12 -7.97 5.13 1.02
C GLU A 12 -8.33 5.46 -0.44
N GLU A 13 -7.95 6.65 -0.94
CA GLU A 13 -8.08 7.03 -2.35
C GLU A 13 -7.29 6.09 -3.29
N ASN A 14 -6.12 5.61 -2.85
CA ASN A 14 -5.27 4.71 -3.64
C ASN A 14 -5.54 3.21 -3.39
N ARG A 15 -6.26 2.86 -2.33
CA ARG A 15 -6.48 1.48 -1.88
C ARG A 15 -7.10 0.62 -2.98
N THR A 16 -8.18 1.11 -3.61
CA THR A 16 -8.85 0.40 -4.71
C THR A 16 -7.91 0.14 -5.89
N HIS A 17 -7.04 1.11 -6.20
CA HIS A 17 -6.05 0.96 -7.27
C HIS A 17 -4.97 -0.08 -6.90
N LEU A 18 -4.41 0.02 -5.70
CA LEU A 18 -3.38 -0.90 -5.21
C LEU A 18 -3.91 -2.33 -5.10
N SER A 19 -5.12 -2.53 -4.60
CA SER A 19 -5.77 -3.84 -4.55
C SER A 19 -5.98 -4.42 -5.95
N ALA A 20 -6.37 -3.60 -6.93
CA ALA A 20 -6.52 -4.06 -8.32
C ALA A 20 -5.17 -4.45 -8.95
N VAL A 21 -4.09 -3.71 -8.67
CA VAL A 21 -2.73 -4.02 -9.13
C VAL A 21 -2.22 -5.30 -8.47
N ALA A 22 -2.33 -5.41 -7.15
CA ALA A 22 -1.93 -6.60 -6.39
C ALA A 22 -2.70 -7.84 -6.84
N TYR A 23 -4.01 -7.71 -7.05
CA TYR A 23 -4.86 -8.78 -7.57
C TYR A 23 -4.42 -9.24 -8.96
N ARG A 24 -4.03 -8.31 -9.83
CA ARG A 24 -3.54 -8.64 -11.18
C ARG A 24 -2.18 -9.33 -11.16
N MET A 25 -1.37 -9.13 -10.11
CA MET A 25 -0.07 -9.79 -9.93
C MET A 25 -0.19 -11.17 -9.24
N LEU A 26 -1.03 -11.27 -8.21
CA LEU A 26 -1.17 -12.45 -7.35
C LEU A 26 -2.25 -13.42 -7.83
N GLY A 27 -3.30 -12.92 -8.48
CA GLY A 27 -4.45 -13.71 -8.93
C GLY A 27 -5.41 -14.11 -7.80
N SER A 28 -5.17 -13.65 -6.57
CA SER A 28 -5.99 -13.94 -5.39
C SER A 28 -6.41 -12.65 -4.69
N ILE A 29 -7.71 -12.53 -4.38
CA ILE A 29 -8.25 -11.36 -3.68
C ILE A 29 -7.68 -11.28 -2.26
N SER A 30 -7.62 -12.40 -1.55
CA SER A 30 -7.08 -12.43 -0.18
C SER A 30 -5.61 -12.02 -0.14
N GLU A 31 -4.77 -12.52 -1.04
CA GLU A 31 -3.36 -12.13 -1.07
C GLU A 31 -3.17 -10.67 -1.51
N ALA A 32 -4.06 -10.18 -2.39
CA ALA A 32 -4.04 -8.77 -2.81
C ALA A 32 -4.40 -7.83 -1.65
N GLU A 33 -5.44 -8.15 -0.89
CA GLU A 33 -5.81 -7.39 0.30
C GLU A 33 -4.72 -7.45 1.37
N ASP A 34 -4.13 -8.62 1.61
CA ASP A 34 -3.04 -8.80 2.56
C ASP A 34 -1.81 -7.95 2.19
N ALA A 35 -1.43 -7.94 0.90
CA ALA A 35 -0.32 -7.10 0.42
C ALA A 35 -0.58 -5.60 0.59
N VAL A 36 -1.81 -5.13 0.35
CA VAL A 36 -2.20 -3.73 0.56
C VAL A 36 -2.21 -3.37 2.04
N GLN A 37 -2.71 -4.27 2.88
CA GLN A 37 -2.78 -4.08 4.33
C GLN A 37 -1.37 -4.02 4.95
N GLU A 38 -0.45 -4.85 4.46
CA GLU A 38 0.94 -4.79 4.89
C GLU A 38 1.68 -3.56 4.36
N GLY A 39 1.28 -3.06 3.19
CA GLY A 39 1.71 -1.75 2.67
C GLY A 39 1.31 -0.61 3.59
N TRP A 40 0.06 -0.60 4.05
CA TRP A 40 -0.45 0.39 5.02
C TRP A 40 0.29 0.33 6.37
N LEU A 41 0.51 -0.88 6.91
CA LEU A 41 1.22 -1.06 8.18
C LEU A 41 2.67 -0.56 8.11
N ARG A 42 3.34 -0.75 6.97
CA ARG A 42 4.68 -0.18 6.73
C ARG A 42 4.62 1.33 6.58
N LEU A 43 3.61 1.87 5.91
CA LEU A 43 3.43 3.32 5.72
C LEU A 43 3.19 4.04 7.05
N SER A 44 2.35 3.46 7.91
CA SER A 44 2.05 4.00 9.25
C SER A 44 3.23 3.90 10.22
N ARG A 45 4.17 2.97 9.99
CA ARG A 45 5.39 2.82 10.80
C ARG A 45 6.59 3.57 10.25
N ALA A 46 6.60 3.87 8.96
CA ALA A 46 7.63 4.69 8.34
C ALA A 46 7.29 6.17 8.55
N GLU A 47 8.27 6.98 8.95
CA GLU A 47 8.12 8.43 8.94
C GLU A 47 7.92 8.88 7.48
N THR A 48 6.67 9.11 7.11
CA THR A 48 6.23 9.42 5.75
C THR A 48 6.30 10.90 5.43
N SER A 49 6.83 11.71 6.35
CA SER A 49 7.09 13.14 6.18
C SER A 49 7.99 13.45 4.98
N ASP A 50 8.83 12.49 4.54
CA ASP A 50 9.69 12.59 3.34
C ASP A 50 9.14 11.86 2.10
N VAL A 51 7.97 11.22 2.18
CA VAL A 51 7.40 10.47 1.05
C VAL A 51 6.64 11.43 0.13
N GLU A 52 7.39 12.13 -0.73
CA GLU A 52 6.85 13.02 -1.77
C GLU A 52 5.96 12.28 -2.78
N ASN A 53 6.18 10.97 -2.98
CA ASN A 53 5.43 10.14 -3.92
C ASN A 53 4.86 8.87 -3.26
N LEU A 54 3.79 9.07 -2.47
CA LEU A 54 3.03 8.01 -1.81
C LEU A 54 2.62 6.86 -2.75
N PRO A 55 2.03 7.10 -3.95
CA PRO A 55 1.60 6.00 -4.81
C PRO A 55 2.78 5.21 -5.42
N GLY A 56 3.90 5.86 -5.73
CA GLY A 56 5.12 5.17 -6.18
C GLY A 56 5.74 4.30 -5.10
N TRP A 57 5.77 4.80 -3.86
CA TRP A 57 6.25 4.04 -2.70
C TRP A 57 5.34 2.83 -2.41
N LEU A 58 4.02 3.03 -2.39
CA LEU A 58 3.04 1.97 -2.16
C LEU A 58 3.11 0.87 -3.22
N THR A 59 3.29 1.24 -4.49
CA THR A 59 3.47 0.25 -5.58
C THR A 59 4.72 -0.61 -5.34
N THR A 60 5.81 0.00 -4.89
CA THR A 60 7.07 -0.71 -4.60
C THR A 60 6.91 -1.66 -3.42
N VAL A 61 6.22 -1.22 -2.36
CA VAL A 61 5.96 -2.06 -1.19
C VAL A 61 5.03 -3.21 -1.54
N VAL A 62 3.91 -2.95 -2.22
CA VAL A 62 2.96 -3.99 -2.66
C VAL A 62 3.68 -5.01 -3.55
N ALA A 63 4.45 -4.58 -4.55
CA ALA A 63 5.22 -5.48 -5.40
C ALA A 63 6.24 -6.34 -4.61
N ARG A 64 6.85 -5.77 -3.56
CA ARG A 64 7.79 -6.48 -2.68
C ARG A 64 7.07 -7.51 -1.80
N VAL A 65 5.91 -7.17 -1.24
CA VAL A 65 5.11 -8.08 -0.42
C VAL A 65 4.58 -9.23 -1.28
N SER A 66 4.08 -8.95 -2.48
CA SER A 66 3.64 -9.97 -3.44
C SER A 66 4.75 -10.97 -3.81
N CYS A 67 6.00 -10.52 -3.86
CA CYS A 67 7.15 -11.39 -4.13
C CYS A 67 7.60 -12.20 -2.90
N SER A 68 7.32 -11.71 -1.69
CA SER A 68 7.73 -12.36 -0.43
C SER A 68 6.86 -13.56 -0.04
N THR A 69 5.69 -13.71 -0.64
CA THR A 69 4.72 -14.77 -0.33
C THR A 69 4.97 -16.09 -1.10
N ARG A 70 6.01 -16.16 -1.95
CA ARG A 70 6.31 -17.34 -2.77
C ARG A 70 7.60 -18.08 -2.37
#